data_AF-A0AA47NZQ1-F1
#
_entry.id   AF-A0AA47NZQ1-F1
#
_cell.length_a   1.000
_cell.length_b   1.000
_cell.length_c   1.000
_cell.angle_alpha   90.00
_cell.angle_beta   90.00
_cell.angle_gamma   90.00
#
_symmetry.space_group_name_H-M   'P 1'
#
loop_
_entity.id
_entity.type
_entity.pdbx_description
1 polymer ?
#
loop_
_entity_poly.entity_id
_entity_poly.type
_entity_poly.pdbx_seq_one_letter_code
_entity_poly.pdbx_strand_id
1 'polypeptide(L)'
;MLTAALYVPHCCVSRYAKLNDPALWLSINRTSGQIVTIATLDRESTYVKNNVYEATFLAIDNGSPPASATGTLQIYLIDINDNPPVLVPREAQLCERVNRNTNGVNITAADSDTDPNAGPFVFELPNYPASIRRNWTISRISGDYARLGLRYQVYLESGVYEVPILVSDSGNPPLSNRSIIKVKVCPCDRNGDCTTLGAVAAAGLGTGAIISILICIIILLCEYLSQFKDQKTKNTSATPEADVNFQKILRKYEVFLLALSF
;
A
#
# COMPACT_ATOMS: atom_id res chain seq x y z
N MET A 1 23.74 24.33 -12.35
CA MET A 1 23.33 25.61 -11.74
C MET A 1 22.69 26.45 -12.83
N LEU A 2 21.36 26.61 -12.79
CA LEU A 2 20.66 27.49 -13.74
C LEU A 2 20.82 28.93 -13.24
N THR A 3 21.19 29.85 -14.13
CA THR A 3 21.22 31.28 -13.85
C THR A 3 20.32 31.99 -14.85
N ALA A 4 19.33 32.73 -14.36
CA ALA A 4 18.48 33.59 -15.17
C ALA A 4 18.52 35.02 -14.59
N ALA A 5 18.09 36.02 -15.35
CA ALA A 5 17.96 37.38 -14.86
C ALA A 5 16.64 37.98 -15.33
N LEU A 6 15.95 38.69 -14.42
CA LEU A 6 14.77 39.45 -14.80
C LEU A 6 15.19 40.81 -15.35
N TYR A 7 15.17 40.95 -16.68
CA TYR A 7 15.49 42.20 -17.35
C TYR A 7 14.21 42.97 -17.69
N VAL A 8 14.09 44.20 -17.17
CA VAL A 8 13.01 45.13 -17.53
C VAL A 8 13.66 46.26 -18.35
N PRO A 9 13.44 46.32 -19.67
CA PRO A 9 13.98 47.39 -20.48
C PRO A 9 13.17 48.66 -20.19
N HIS A 10 13.86 49.71 -19.75
CA HIS A 10 13.39 51.06 -19.46
C HIS A 10 12.92 51.28 -18.01
N CYS A 11 13.69 52.13 -17.31
CA CYS A 11 13.55 52.66 -15.95
C CYS A 11 14.24 51.93 -14.79
N CYS A 12 14.64 52.76 -13.81
CA CYS A 12 15.48 52.46 -12.67
C CYS A 12 14.76 51.50 -11.69
N VAL A 13 14.81 50.20 -11.96
CA VAL A 13 14.39 49.19 -11.00
C VAL A 13 15.21 49.38 -9.72
N SER A 14 14.51 49.63 -8.61
CA SER A 14 15.07 49.84 -7.28
C SER A 14 15.30 48.51 -6.57
N ARG A 15 14.35 47.60 -6.72
CA ARG A 15 14.40 46.29 -6.07
C ARG A 15 13.61 45.23 -6.81
N TYR A 16 14.14 44.02 -6.73
CA TYR A 16 13.48 42.79 -7.14
C TYR A 16 13.00 41.99 -5.93
N ALA A 17 11.90 41.27 -6.07
CA ALA A 17 11.38 40.38 -5.04
C ALA A 17 10.75 39.13 -5.65
N LYS A 18 10.81 38.02 -4.91
CA LYS A 18 10.10 36.78 -5.24
C LYS A 18 8.65 36.91 -4.78
N LEU A 19 7.69 36.61 -5.66
CA LEU A 19 6.26 36.64 -5.35
C LEU A 19 5.72 35.23 -5.12
N ASN A 20 5.80 34.37 -6.15
CA ASN A 20 5.35 32.99 -6.09
C ASN A 20 6.47 32.05 -6.52
N ASP A 21 6.77 31.07 -5.68
CA ASP A 21 7.77 30.02 -5.91
C ASP A 21 7.36 28.82 -5.04
N PRO A 22 6.36 28.03 -5.49
CA PRO A 22 5.65 27.10 -4.62
C PRO A 22 6.52 25.98 -4.05
N ALA A 23 7.59 25.59 -4.75
CA ALA A 23 8.54 24.58 -4.31
C ALA A 23 9.77 25.17 -3.56
N LEU A 24 9.86 26.50 -3.47
CA LEU A 24 10.98 27.23 -2.85
C LEU A 24 12.35 26.91 -3.45
N TRP A 25 12.41 26.59 -4.75
CA TRP A 25 13.66 26.22 -5.41
C TRP A 25 14.51 27.40 -5.86
N LEU A 26 13.94 28.62 -5.85
CA LEU A 26 14.57 29.79 -6.45
C LEU A 26 14.85 30.89 -5.43
N SER A 27 15.93 31.63 -5.68
CA SER A 27 16.25 32.87 -4.99
C SER A 27 16.54 33.96 -6.02
N ILE A 28 16.16 35.20 -5.71
CA ILE A 28 16.44 36.36 -6.54
C ILE A 28 17.27 37.38 -5.76
N ASN A 29 18.34 37.87 -6.37
CA ASN A 29 19.11 38.97 -5.84
C ASN A 29 18.29 40.28 -5.95
N ARG A 30 18.07 40.93 -4.80
CA ARG A 30 17.23 42.13 -4.70
C ARG A 30 17.71 43.30 -5.56
N THR A 31 19.02 43.39 -5.83
CA THR A 31 19.61 44.53 -6.55
C THR A 31 19.90 44.20 -8.01
N SER A 32 20.49 43.04 -8.29
CA SER A 32 20.87 42.67 -9.67
C SER A 32 19.77 41.98 -10.46
N GLY A 33 18.70 41.49 -9.80
CA GLY A 33 17.65 40.71 -10.45
C GLY A 33 18.10 39.31 -10.89
N GLN A 34 19.31 38.88 -10.49
CA GLN A 34 19.83 37.54 -10.77
C GLN A 34 19.05 36.48 -10.01
N ILE A 35 18.56 35.47 -10.73
CA ILE A 35 17.83 34.34 -10.19
C ILE A 35 18.74 33.12 -10.20
N VAL A 36 18.81 32.44 -9.06
CA VAL A 36 19.62 31.23 -8.85
C VAL A 36 18.78 30.13 -8.22
N THR A 37 19.15 28.88 -8.53
CA THR A 37 18.59 27.69 -7.90
C THR A 37 19.20 27.47 -6.52
N ILE A 38 18.39 27.30 -5.49
CA ILE A 38 18.82 27.05 -4.10
C ILE A 38 18.46 25.64 -3.60
N ALA A 39 17.76 24.86 -4.41
CA ALA A 39 17.43 23.46 -4.17
C ALA A 39 17.51 22.66 -5.48
N THR A 40 17.45 21.33 -5.37
CA THR A 40 17.35 20.43 -6.52
C THR A 40 16.00 20.62 -7.21
N LEU A 41 16.04 20.76 -8.53
CA LEU A 41 14.84 20.81 -9.36
C LEU A 41 14.47 19.38 -9.72
N ASP A 42 13.21 19.05 -9.51
CA ASP A 42 12.66 17.70 -9.65
C ASP A 42 11.47 17.78 -10.62
N ARG A 43 11.55 17.09 -11.76
CA ARG A 43 10.53 17.20 -12.81
C ARG A 43 9.25 16.45 -12.39
N GLU A 44 9.39 15.41 -11.59
CA GLU A 44 8.36 14.51 -11.08
C GLU A 44 7.58 15.15 -9.93
N SER A 45 8.09 16.25 -9.39
CA SER A 45 7.44 17.06 -8.35
C SER A 45 6.04 17.53 -8.75
N THR A 46 5.13 17.52 -7.76
CA THR A 46 3.74 17.97 -7.95
C THR A 46 3.59 19.44 -8.35
N TYR A 47 4.64 20.26 -8.16
CA TYR A 47 4.69 21.67 -8.54
C TYR A 47 5.03 21.91 -10.02
N VAL A 48 5.50 20.89 -10.72
CA VAL A 48 5.78 20.93 -12.15
C VAL A 48 4.53 20.49 -12.91
N LYS A 49 4.17 21.22 -13.96
CA LYS A 49 3.04 20.89 -14.84
C LYS A 49 3.50 20.91 -16.28
N ASN A 50 3.26 19.81 -17.00
CA ASN A 50 3.67 19.67 -18.40
C ASN A 50 5.16 20.01 -18.63
N ASN A 51 6.04 19.52 -17.74
CA ASN A 51 7.49 19.78 -17.73
C ASN A 51 7.90 21.24 -17.50
N VAL A 52 6.98 22.09 -17.01
CA VAL A 52 7.25 23.51 -16.70
C VAL A 52 7.05 23.78 -15.22
N TYR A 53 8.06 24.41 -14.61
CA TYR A 53 7.98 25.03 -13.30
C TYR A 53 7.79 26.54 -13.46
N GLU A 54 6.76 27.10 -12.85
CA GLU A 54 6.46 28.53 -12.94
C GLU A 54 6.71 29.25 -11.61
N ALA A 55 7.44 30.36 -11.69
CA ALA A 55 7.64 31.28 -10.58
C ALA A 55 7.40 32.72 -11.01
N THR A 56 6.89 33.56 -10.12
CA THR A 56 6.64 34.98 -10.41
C THR A 56 7.49 35.87 -9.53
N PHE A 57 7.93 36.97 -10.13
CA PHE A 57 8.83 37.94 -9.53
C PHE A 57 8.31 39.35 -9.76
N LEU A 58 8.63 40.24 -8.83
CA LEU A 58 8.25 41.65 -8.87
C LEU A 58 9.50 42.49 -9.09
N ALA A 59 9.40 43.47 -9.99
CA ALA A 59 10.32 44.59 -10.09
C ALA A 59 9.60 45.85 -9.63
N ILE A 60 10.25 46.66 -8.79
CA ILE A 60 9.69 47.91 -8.25
C ILE A 60 10.67 49.04 -8.57
N ASP A 61 10.18 50.14 -9.11
CA ASP A 61 11.00 51.33 -9.38
C ASP A 61 11.11 52.27 -8.17
N ASN A 62 11.82 53.39 -8.34
CA ASN A 62 11.93 54.46 -7.34
C ASN A 62 11.01 55.66 -7.64
N GLY A 63 9.93 55.46 -8.40
CA GLY A 63 8.95 56.50 -8.70
C GLY A 63 8.22 57.01 -7.45
N SER A 64 7.56 58.16 -7.57
CA SER A 64 6.67 58.69 -6.54
C SER A 64 5.31 59.06 -7.18
N PRO A 65 4.29 58.19 -7.08
CA PRO A 65 4.28 56.91 -6.37
C PRO A 65 5.11 55.81 -7.08
N PRO A 66 5.63 54.79 -6.37
CA PRO A 66 6.38 53.70 -6.99
C PRO A 66 5.49 52.88 -7.94
N ALA A 67 6.01 52.56 -9.13
CA ALA A 67 5.41 51.59 -10.03
C ALA A 67 6.03 50.21 -9.83
N SER A 68 5.27 49.17 -10.16
CA SER A 68 5.73 47.79 -10.07
C SER A 68 5.28 46.98 -11.28
N ALA A 69 6.14 46.06 -11.72
CA ALA A 69 5.86 45.13 -12.81
C ALA A 69 6.11 43.69 -12.33
N THR A 70 5.20 42.79 -12.69
CA THR A 70 5.33 41.36 -12.41
C THR A 70 5.82 40.64 -13.65
N GLY A 71 6.83 39.79 -13.50
CA GLY A 71 7.31 38.88 -14.53
C GLY A 71 7.13 37.42 -14.12
N THR A 72 6.79 36.57 -15.08
CA THR A 72 6.72 35.12 -14.90
C THR A 72 7.96 34.47 -15.50
N LEU A 73 8.64 33.65 -14.71
CA LEU A 73 9.71 32.76 -15.16
C LEU A 73 9.13 31.36 -15.36
N GLN A 74 9.23 30.85 -16.58
CA GLN A 74 8.91 29.46 -16.92
C GLN A 74 10.23 28.69 -17.09
N ILE A 75 10.42 27.66 -16.28
CA ILE A 75 11.58 26.77 -16.33
C ILE A 75 11.14 25.44 -16.92
N TYR A 76 11.64 25.12 -18.11
CA TYR A 76 11.44 23.81 -18.73
C TYR A 76 12.43 22.81 -18.13
N LEU A 77 11.91 21.76 -17.51
CA LEU A 77 12.70 20.69 -16.92
C LEU A 77 12.78 19.51 -17.88
N ILE A 78 13.99 19.02 -18.10
CA ILE A 78 14.25 17.79 -18.85
C ILE A 78 14.25 16.61 -17.89
N ASP A 79 13.73 15.49 -18.37
CA ASP A 79 13.69 14.23 -17.65
C ASP A 79 15.09 13.60 -17.57
N ILE A 80 15.39 12.99 -16.42
CA ILE A 80 16.59 12.18 -16.20
C ILE A 80 16.16 10.84 -15.60
N ASN A 81 16.93 9.78 -15.84
CA ASN A 81 16.63 8.47 -15.25
C ASN A 81 17.05 8.44 -13.77
N ASP A 82 16.17 8.87 -12.87
CA ASP A 82 16.42 8.91 -11.42
C ASP A 82 15.36 8.19 -10.58
N ASN A 83 14.30 7.66 -11.19
CA ASN A 83 13.32 6.82 -10.52
C ASN A 83 13.41 5.37 -11.00
N PRO A 84 13.64 4.39 -10.10
CA PRO A 84 13.62 2.99 -10.50
C PRO A 84 12.18 2.45 -10.60
N PRO A 85 11.91 1.50 -11.53
CA PRO A 85 10.56 1.01 -11.76
C PRO A 85 10.04 0.17 -10.60
N VAL A 86 8.73 0.22 -10.38
CA VAL A 86 8.03 -0.49 -9.30
C VAL A 86 7.05 -1.51 -9.89
N LEU A 87 7.13 -2.75 -9.41
CA LEU A 87 6.26 -3.84 -9.89
C LEU A 87 4.77 -3.60 -9.57
N VAL A 88 3.91 -3.90 -10.55
CA VAL A 88 2.45 -3.88 -10.44
C VAL A 88 1.86 -5.14 -11.09
N PRO A 89 0.90 -5.85 -10.48
CA PRO A 89 0.37 -5.64 -9.13
C PRO A 89 1.30 -6.12 -8.02
N ARG A 90 1.06 -5.67 -6.78
CA ARG A 90 1.79 -6.13 -5.57
C ARG A 90 1.20 -7.39 -4.94
N GLU A 91 -0.02 -7.74 -5.30
CA GLU A 91 -0.70 -8.94 -4.85
C GLU A 91 -1.29 -9.67 -6.05
N ALA A 92 -1.23 -11.00 -6.02
CA ALA A 92 -1.77 -11.85 -7.06
C ALA A 92 -2.28 -13.15 -6.46
N GLN A 93 -3.08 -13.86 -7.24
CA GLN A 93 -3.57 -15.17 -6.87
C GLN A 93 -3.25 -16.18 -7.97
N LEU A 94 -2.74 -17.35 -7.58
CA LEU A 94 -2.37 -18.42 -8.49
C LEU A 94 -2.80 -19.78 -7.94
N CYS A 95 -2.98 -20.74 -8.83
CA CYS A 95 -3.26 -22.11 -8.46
C CYS A 95 -2.05 -22.84 -7.90
N GLU A 96 -2.27 -23.79 -7.00
CA GLU A 96 -1.25 -24.68 -6.42
C GLU A 96 -0.47 -25.51 -7.43
N ARG A 97 -1.00 -25.69 -8.65
CA ARG A 97 -0.38 -26.43 -9.74
C ARG A 97 -0.75 -25.85 -11.09
N VAL A 98 0.18 -25.96 -12.04
CA VAL A 98 -0.09 -25.64 -13.45
C VAL A 98 -0.99 -26.71 -14.07
N ASN A 99 -2.11 -26.29 -14.66
CA ASN A 99 -2.98 -27.11 -15.51
C ASN A 99 -3.16 -26.45 -16.90
N ARG A 100 -3.93 -27.06 -17.81
CA ARG A 100 -4.12 -26.54 -19.19
C ARG A 100 -4.84 -25.19 -19.26
N ASN A 101 -5.59 -24.85 -18.22
CA ASN A 101 -6.46 -23.68 -18.13
C ASN A 101 -5.94 -22.62 -17.15
N THR A 102 -4.96 -22.96 -16.30
CA THR A 102 -4.33 -21.99 -15.40
C THR A 102 -3.39 -21.09 -16.17
N ASN A 103 -3.69 -19.80 -16.14
CA ASN A 103 -2.79 -18.77 -16.64
C ASN A 103 -1.99 -18.18 -15.49
N GLY A 104 -0.74 -17.83 -15.76
CA GLY A 104 0.03 -16.99 -14.85
C GLY A 104 -0.61 -15.61 -14.69
N VAL A 105 -0.14 -14.84 -13.72
CA VAL A 105 -0.55 -13.45 -13.52
C VAL A 105 0.26 -12.53 -14.44
N ASN A 106 -0.43 -11.64 -15.12
CA ASN A 106 0.23 -10.58 -15.87
C ASN A 106 0.77 -9.55 -14.88
N ILE A 107 2.04 -9.22 -15.04
CA ILE A 107 2.76 -8.20 -14.26
C ILE A 107 3.28 -7.13 -15.22
N THR A 108 3.38 -5.92 -14.70
CA THR A 108 3.93 -4.73 -15.36
C THR A 108 4.73 -3.92 -14.33
N ALA A 109 5.20 -2.75 -14.74
CA ALA A 109 5.89 -1.82 -13.86
C ALA A 109 5.34 -0.41 -14.02
N ALA A 110 5.45 0.37 -12.95
CA ALA A 110 5.20 1.79 -12.94
C ALA A 110 6.52 2.52 -12.68
N ASP A 111 6.77 3.53 -13.50
CA ASP A 111 7.90 4.43 -13.39
C ASP A 111 7.39 5.87 -13.43
N SER A 112 8.04 6.78 -12.70
CA SER A 112 7.66 8.20 -12.66
C SER A 112 8.39 9.01 -13.74
N ASP A 113 9.46 8.44 -14.29
CA ASP A 113 10.21 9.00 -15.41
C ASP A 113 9.41 8.90 -16.71
N THR A 114 9.85 9.61 -17.74
CA THR A 114 9.21 9.57 -19.07
C THR A 114 10.07 8.83 -20.08
N ASP A 115 9.48 8.41 -21.20
CA ASP A 115 10.27 7.82 -22.29
C ASP A 115 11.42 8.76 -22.70
N PRO A 116 12.66 8.27 -22.84
CA PRO A 116 13.07 6.85 -22.87
C PRO A 116 13.56 6.27 -21.53
N ASN A 117 13.43 7.00 -20.43
CA ASN A 117 13.94 6.60 -19.11
C ASN A 117 12.99 5.62 -18.38
N ALA A 118 11.75 5.47 -18.84
CA ALA A 118 10.79 4.51 -18.29
C ALA A 118 10.83 3.13 -19.00
N GLY A 119 9.71 2.69 -19.57
CA GLY A 119 9.64 1.43 -20.31
C GLY A 119 10.34 1.53 -21.67
N PRO A 120 10.69 0.38 -22.31
CA PRO A 120 10.31 -0.98 -21.96
C PRO A 120 11.03 -1.57 -20.74
N PHE A 121 10.34 -2.45 -20.01
CA PHE A 121 10.87 -3.06 -18.79
C PHE A 121 11.48 -4.45 -18.99
N VAL A 122 12.41 -4.79 -18.10
CA VAL A 122 13.01 -6.12 -17.96
C VAL A 122 12.62 -6.71 -16.61
N PHE A 123 11.98 -7.88 -16.62
CA PHE A 123 11.53 -8.59 -15.42
C PHE A 123 12.34 -9.87 -15.22
N GLU A 124 12.96 -10.02 -14.05
CA GLU A 124 13.80 -11.17 -13.74
C GLU A 124 13.55 -11.72 -12.33
N LEU A 125 13.65 -13.05 -12.19
CA LEU A 125 13.69 -13.70 -10.88
C LEU A 125 15.13 -13.68 -10.33
N PRO A 126 15.35 -13.38 -9.05
CA PRO A 126 16.69 -13.47 -8.47
C PRO A 126 17.21 -14.91 -8.47
N ASN A 127 18.53 -15.07 -8.52
CA ASN A 127 19.18 -16.39 -8.44
C ASN A 127 19.17 -16.99 -7.03
N TYR A 128 19.02 -16.14 -6.00
CA TYR A 128 18.99 -16.54 -4.60
C TYR A 128 17.73 -15.99 -3.88
N PRO A 129 17.04 -16.82 -3.07
CA PRO A 129 17.29 -18.25 -2.87
C PRO A 129 16.91 -19.08 -4.11
N ALA A 130 17.59 -20.20 -4.31
CA ALA A 130 17.38 -21.06 -5.49
C ALA A 130 15.93 -21.59 -5.60
N SER A 131 15.18 -21.63 -4.49
CA SER A 131 13.76 -21.98 -4.46
C SER A 131 12.92 -21.07 -5.36
N ILE A 132 13.28 -19.79 -5.53
CA ILE A 132 12.51 -18.86 -6.37
C ILE A 132 12.50 -19.34 -7.82
N ARG A 133 13.67 -19.55 -8.43
CA ARG A 133 13.77 -20.06 -9.81
C ARG A 133 13.41 -21.54 -9.97
N ARG A 134 13.33 -22.30 -8.88
CA ARG A 134 12.78 -23.67 -8.90
C ARG A 134 11.26 -23.67 -9.01
N ASN A 135 10.58 -22.78 -8.28
CA ASN A 135 9.13 -22.78 -8.16
C ASN A 135 8.43 -21.87 -9.17
N TRP A 136 9.03 -20.73 -9.50
CA TRP A 136 8.42 -19.67 -10.30
C TRP A 136 9.10 -19.52 -11.66
N THR A 137 8.34 -18.98 -12.62
CA THR A 137 8.82 -18.60 -13.94
C THR A 137 8.25 -17.24 -14.32
N ILE A 138 9.03 -16.47 -15.09
CA ILE A 138 8.58 -15.23 -15.72
C ILE A 138 8.77 -15.39 -17.22
N SER A 139 7.74 -15.09 -18.01
CA SER A 139 7.82 -15.02 -19.47
C SER A 139 7.43 -13.64 -19.98
N ARG A 140 8.15 -13.13 -20.98
CA ARG A 140 7.84 -11.84 -21.59
C ARG A 140 6.54 -11.92 -22.38
N ILE A 141 5.67 -10.93 -22.23
CA ILE A 141 4.47 -10.74 -23.06
C ILE A 141 4.76 -9.64 -24.10
N SER A 142 5.29 -8.51 -23.66
CA SER A 142 5.65 -7.36 -24.50
C SER A 142 6.84 -6.58 -23.89
N GLY A 143 7.06 -5.34 -24.32
CA GLY A 143 8.00 -4.43 -23.67
C GLY A 143 7.63 -4.16 -22.20
N ASP A 144 6.36 -3.85 -21.94
CA ASP A 144 5.92 -3.37 -20.61
C ASP A 144 5.28 -4.45 -19.73
N TYR A 145 4.98 -5.62 -20.31
CA TYR A 145 4.27 -6.70 -19.63
C TYR A 145 5.05 -8.02 -19.66
N ALA A 146 4.98 -8.73 -18.54
CA ALA A 146 5.43 -10.10 -18.39
C ALA A 146 4.36 -10.96 -17.70
N ARG A 147 4.54 -12.28 -17.72
CA ARG A 147 3.67 -13.23 -17.05
C ARG A 147 4.46 -13.97 -15.99
N LEU A 148 4.07 -13.79 -14.73
CA LEU A 148 4.56 -14.60 -13.61
C LEU A 148 3.68 -15.84 -13.46
N GLY A 149 4.28 -17.00 -13.30
CA GLY A 149 3.55 -18.23 -13.03
C GLY A 149 4.38 -19.24 -12.25
N LEU A 150 3.75 -20.35 -11.89
CA LEU A 150 4.46 -21.52 -11.40
C LEU A 150 5.15 -22.24 -12.55
N ARG A 151 6.30 -22.84 -12.23
CA ARG A 151 7.00 -23.71 -13.16
C ARG A 151 6.23 -25.02 -13.34
N TYR A 152 6.34 -25.65 -14.51
CA TYR A 152 5.66 -26.93 -14.77
C TYR A 152 6.08 -28.01 -13.75
N GLN A 153 5.14 -28.89 -13.38
CA GLN A 153 5.31 -29.95 -12.37
C GLN A 153 5.60 -29.48 -10.93
N VAL A 154 5.57 -28.18 -10.65
CA VAL A 154 5.65 -27.67 -9.29
C VAL A 154 4.27 -27.72 -8.65
N TYR A 155 4.25 -28.20 -7.40
CA TYR A 155 3.11 -28.12 -6.49
C TYR A 155 3.50 -27.23 -5.31
N LEU A 156 2.64 -26.27 -4.96
CA LEU A 156 2.79 -25.44 -3.77
C LEU A 156 1.56 -25.57 -2.89
N GLU A 157 1.75 -25.73 -1.57
CA GLU A 157 0.66 -25.73 -0.62
C GLU A 157 -0.08 -24.39 -0.61
N SER A 158 -1.35 -24.42 -0.20
CA SER A 158 -2.16 -23.21 -0.08
C SER A 158 -1.56 -22.26 0.97
N GLY A 159 -1.37 -21.01 0.60
CA GLY A 159 -0.67 -20.04 1.45
C GLY A 159 -0.33 -18.76 0.72
N VAL A 160 0.39 -17.86 1.39
CA VAL A 160 0.89 -16.62 0.78
C VAL A 160 2.39 -16.73 0.61
N TYR A 161 2.86 -16.57 -0.63
CA TYR A 161 4.26 -16.65 -1.00
C TYR A 161 4.76 -15.28 -1.42
N GLU A 162 5.92 -14.89 -0.90
CA GLU A 162 6.58 -13.65 -1.30
C GLU A 162 7.57 -13.93 -2.44
N VAL A 163 7.24 -13.45 -3.63
CA VAL A 163 8.06 -13.65 -4.82
C VAL A 163 8.81 -12.37 -5.14
N PRO A 164 10.13 -12.31 -4.92
CA PRO A 164 10.93 -11.18 -5.34
C PRO A 164 11.13 -11.18 -6.86
N ILE A 165 10.95 -10.02 -7.48
CA ILE A 165 11.14 -9.77 -8.90
C ILE A 165 12.02 -8.53 -9.06
N LEU A 166 13.09 -8.66 -9.82
CA LEU A 166 13.90 -7.53 -10.26
C LEU A 166 13.22 -6.95 -11.49
N VAL A 167 12.97 -5.64 -11.45
CA VAL A 167 12.42 -4.87 -12.55
C VAL A 167 13.45 -3.81 -12.91
N SER A 168 13.78 -3.67 -14.20
CA SER A 168 14.70 -2.64 -14.69
C SER A 168 14.06 -1.85 -15.83
N ASP A 169 14.33 -0.55 -15.88
CA ASP A 169 13.89 0.38 -16.92
C ASP A 169 14.83 0.35 -18.14
N SER A 170 14.54 1.20 -19.12
CA SER A 170 15.34 1.38 -20.33
C SER A 170 16.26 2.60 -20.31
N GLY A 171 16.35 3.32 -19.20
CA GLY A 171 17.23 4.48 -19.11
C GLY A 171 18.71 4.11 -19.17
N ASN A 172 19.57 5.13 -19.27
CA ASN A 172 21.02 4.94 -19.42
C ASN A 172 21.82 5.82 -18.44
N PRO A 173 22.42 5.25 -17.38
CA PRO A 173 22.38 3.83 -17.01
C PRO A 173 20.98 3.39 -16.58
N PRO A 174 20.61 2.10 -16.74
CA PRO A 174 19.32 1.61 -16.32
C PRO A 174 19.24 1.57 -14.80
N LEU A 175 18.10 1.94 -14.22
CA LEU A 175 17.82 1.72 -12.82
C LEU A 175 17.03 0.43 -12.64
N SER A 176 17.13 -0.15 -11.44
CA SER A 176 16.45 -1.39 -11.13
C SER A 176 15.99 -1.44 -9.69
N ASN A 177 14.87 -2.12 -9.45
CA ASN A 177 14.32 -2.32 -8.14
C ASN A 177 13.96 -3.79 -7.92
N ARG A 178 14.17 -4.27 -6.69
CA ARG A 178 13.74 -5.61 -6.26
C ARG A 178 12.40 -5.49 -5.54
N SER A 179 11.33 -5.59 -6.29
CA SER A 179 9.97 -5.58 -5.75
C SER A 179 9.52 -6.97 -5.31
N ILE A 180 8.63 -7.05 -4.31
CA ILE A 180 8.06 -8.31 -3.84
C ILE A 180 6.57 -8.33 -4.19
N ILE A 181 6.12 -9.37 -4.89
CA ILE A 181 4.69 -9.65 -5.10
C ILE A 181 4.24 -10.75 -4.14
N LYS A 182 3.14 -10.51 -3.42
CA LYS A 182 2.50 -11.49 -2.55
C LYS A 182 1.55 -12.34 -3.37
N VAL A 183 1.91 -13.61 -3.58
CA VAL A 183 1.11 -14.56 -4.34
C VAL A 183 0.33 -15.44 -3.38
N LYS A 184 -0.99 -15.29 -3.38
CA LYS A 184 -1.89 -16.23 -2.70
C LYS A 184 -2.06 -17.48 -3.56
N VAL A 185 -1.50 -18.59 -3.08
CA VAL A 185 -1.67 -19.90 -3.69
C VAL A 185 -2.89 -20.60 -3.08
N CYS A 186 -3.70 -21.22 -3.93
CA CYS A 186 -4.97 -21.83 -3.56
C CYS A 186 -5.16 -23.20 -4.27
N PRO A 187 -6.08 -24.04 -3.79
CA PRO A 187 -6.57 -25.18 -4.57
C PRO A 187 -7.47 -24.67 -5.69
N CYS A 188 -7.27 -25.19 -6.91
CA CYS A 188 -8.05 -24.76 -8.07
C CYS A 188 -8.94 -25.86 -8.63
N ASP A 189 -10.04 -25.43 -9.25
CA ASP A 189 -10.95 -26.29 -9.97
C ASP A 189 -10.40 -26.68 -11.38
N ARG A 190 -11.25 -27.33 -12.19
CA ARG A 190 -10.88 -27.75 -13.55
C ARG A 190 -10.71 -26.58 -14.52
N ASN A 191 -11.29 -25.42 -14.22
CA ASN A 191 -11.18 -24.22 -15.03
C ASN A 191 -9.92 -23.41 -14.69
N GLY A 192 -9.25 -23.74 -13.58
CA GLY A 192 -8.08 -23.01 -13.11
C GLY A 192 -8.44 -21.84 -12.19
N ASP A 193 -9.64 -21.85 -11.62
CA ASP A 193 -10.10 -20.84 -10.69
C ASP A 193 -9.89 -21.29 -9.25
N CYS A 194 -9.48 -20.35 -8.40
CA CYS A 194 -9.27 -20.61 -6.98
C CYS A 194 -10.57 -20.94 -6.25
N THR A 195 -10.60 -22.09 -5.60
CA THR A 195 -11.71 -22.51 -4.75
C THR A 195 -11.56 -21.97 -3.33
N THR A 196 -12.66 -21.54 -2.72
CA THR A 196 -12.68 -20.96 -1.36
C THR A 196 -12.72 -21.99 -0.23
N LEU A 197 -12.50 -23.27 -0.53
CA LEU A 197 -12.62 -24.40 0.41
C LEU A 197 -11.66 -24.36 1.61
N GLY A 198 -10.72 -23.40 1.66
CA GLY A 198 -9.79 -23.19 2.78
C GLY A 198 -10.15 -22.06 3.75
N ALA A 199 -11.22 -21.28 3.54
CA ALA A 199 -11.56 -20.15 4.42
C ALA A 199 -12.33 -20.54 5.69
N VAL A 200 -12.73 -21.81 5.84
CA VAL A 200 -13.60 -22.26 6.95
C VAL A 200 -12.82 -22.84 8.13
N ALA A 201 -11.51 -23.08 8.00
CA ALA A 201 -10.71 -23.73 9.05
C ALA A 201 -9.96 -22.74 9.98
N ALA A 202 -10.60 -21.65 10.39
CA ALA A 202 -10.07 -20.80 11.46
C ALA A 202 -11.14 -20.04 12.26
N ALA A 203 -12.42 -20.38 12.13
CA ALA A 203 -13.43 -20.01 13.11
C ALA A 203 -13.43 -21.03 14.27
N GLY A 204 -12.24 -21.32 14.82
CA GLY A 204 -12.19 -21.91 16.15
C GLY A 204 -12.58 -20.81 17.13
N LEU A 205 -13.50 -21.10 18.05
CA LEU A 205 -13.69 -20.28 19.25
C LEU A 205 -12.29 -20.07 19.85
N GLY A 206 -11.85 -18.81 19.98
CA GLY A 206 -10.54 -18.52 20.57
C GLY A 206 -10.39 -19.25 21.89
N THR A 207 -9.17 -19.61 22.28
CA THR A 207 -8.91 -20.35 23.52
C THR A 207 -9.59 -19.71 24.75
N GLY A 208 -9.70 -18.37 24.79
CA GLY A 208 -10.48 -17.66 25.80
C GLY A 208 -11.99 -17.94 25.78
N ALA A 209 -12.61 -18.07 24.59
CA ALA A 209 -14.02 -18.41 24.46
C ALA A 209 -14.28 -19.87 24.86
N ILE A 210 -13.38 -20.79 24.53
CA ILE A 210 -13.45 -22.20 24.97
C ILE A 210 -13.36 -22.29 26.50
N ILE A 211 -12.40 -21.58 27.11
CA ILE A 211 -12.24 -21.53 28.56
C ILE A 211 -13.50 -20.95 29.22
N SER A 212 -14.06 -19.87 28.67
CA SER A 212 -15.29 -19.26 29.19
C SER A 212 -16.48 -20.22 29.14
N ILE A 213 -16.65 -20.94 28.03
CA ILE A 213 -17.73 -21.93 27.88
C ILE A 213 -17.56 -23.08 28.88
N LEU A 214 -16.34 -23.59 29.05
CA LEU A 214 -16.06 -24.65 30.02
C LEU A 214 -16.31 -24.20 31.47
N ILE A 215 -15.92 -22.98 31.83
CA ILE A 215 -16.20 -22.42 33.16
C ILE A 215 -17.71 -22.29 33.38
N CYS A 216 -18.47 -21.78 32.40
CA CYS A 216 -19.92 -21.69 32.49
C CYS A 216 -20.57 -23.07 32.69
N ILE A 217 -20.14 -24.09 31.94
CA ILE A 217 -20.65 -25.47 32.10
C ILE A 217 -20.34 -26.01 33.51
N ILE A 218 -19.12 -25.77 34.02
CA ILE A 218 -18.74 -26.20 35.37
C ILE A 218 -19.59 -25.51 36.45
N ILE A 219 -19.83 -24.20 36.33
CA ILE A 219 -20.67 -23.46 37.28
C ILE A 219 -22.10 -24.01 37.27
N LEU A 220 -22.69 -24.21 36.08
CA LEU A 220 -24.03 -24.78 35.94
C LEU A 220 -24.13 -26.20 36.52
N LEU A 221 -23.11 -27.03 36.31
CA LEU A 221 -23.04 -28.37 36.90
C LEU A 221 -22.90 -28.31 38.42
N CYS A 222 -22.09 -27.39 38.96
CA CYS A 222 -21.95 -27.20 40.41
C CYS A 222 -23.27 -26.74 41.05
N GLU A 223 -23.99 -25.82 40.42
CA GLU A 223 -25.31 -25.39 40.88
C GLU A 223 -26.33 -26.53 40.81
N TYR A 224 -26.38 -27.27 39.70
CA TYR A 224 -27.25 -28.43 39.53
C TYR A 224 -26.98 -29.51 40.58
N LEU A 225 -25.70 -29.84 40.83
CA LEU A 225 -25.30 -30.82 41.84
C LEU A 225 -25.63 -30.34 43.26
N SER A 226 -25.52 -29.03 43.53
CA SER A 226 -25.90 -28.45 44.83
C SER A 226 -27.41 -28.56 45.07
N GLN A 227 -28.23 -28.28 44.05
CA GLN A 227 -29.68 -28.48 44.11
C GLN A 227 -30.07 -29.95 44.27
N PHE A 228 -29.34 -30.86 43.60
CA PHE A 228 -29.55 -32.31 43.74
C PHE A 228 -29.18 -32.80 45.15
N LYS A 229 -28.15 -32.21 45.75
CA LYS A 229 -27.75 -32.48 47.14
C LYS A 229 -28.78 -31.91 48.13
N ASP A 230 -29.32 -30.73 47.86
CA ASP A 230 -30.40 -30.13 48.65
C ASP A 230 -31.70 -30.93 48.55
N GLN A 231 -32.05 -31.49 47.39
CA GLN A 231 -33.20 -32.40 47.24
C GLN A 231 -33.04 -33.69 48.04
N LYS A 232 -31.83 -34.26 48.14
CA LYS A 232 -31.56 -35.41 49.02
C LYS A 232 -31.60 -35.05 50.51
N THR A 233 -31.31 -33.79 50.86
CA THR A 233 -31.28 -33.33 52.26
C THR A 233 -32.63 -32.79 52.73
N LYS A 234 -33.50 -32.37 51.80
CA LYS A 234 -34.89 -31.92 52.07
C LYS A 234 -35.93 -32.93 51.60
N ASN A 235 -35.94 -34.10 52.25
CA ASN A 235 -37.23 -34.65 52.69
C ASN A 235 -37.75 -33.75 53.82
N THR A 236 -38.32 -32.59 53.48
CA THR A 236 -39.43 -31.88 54.15
C THR A 236 -39.67 -30.55 53.44
N SER A 237 -40.83 -30.45 52.78
CA SER A 237 -41.60 -29.25 52.38
C SER A 237 -40.97 -28.23 51.41
N ALA A 238 -41.56 -28.15 50.21
CA ALA A 238 -41.34 -27.13 49.20
C ALA A 238 -42.06 -25.80 49.56
N THR A 239 -41.41 -24.66 49.32
CA THR A 239 -42.02 -23.31 49.37
C THR A 239 -41.50 -22.42 48.22
N PRO A 240 -42.22 -21.33 47.84
CA PRO A 240 -42.15 -20.68 46.52
C PRO A 240 -40.91 -19.79 46.25
N GLU A 241 -39.89 -19.82 47.11
CA GLU A 241 -38.72 -18.93 47.01
C GLU A 241 -37.74 -19.27 45.86
N ALA A 242 -37.83 -20.48 45.29
CA ALA A 242 -36.92 -20.94 44.23
C ALA A 242 -37.11 -20.22 42.88
N ASP A 243 -38.32 -19.73 42.59
CA ASP A 243 -38.69 -19.17 41.27
C ASP A 243 -38.14 -17.74 41.07
N VAL A 244 -38.11 -16.93 42.15
CA VAL A 244 -37.58 -15.56 42.12
C VAL A 244 -36.06 -15.53 41.93
N ASN A 245 -35.35 -16.56 42.40
CA ASN A 245 -33.89 -16.65 42.28
C ASN A 245 -33.47 -17.07 40.86
N PHE A 246 -34.25 -17.96 40.21
CA PHE A 246 -34.02 -18.39 38.83
C PHE A 246 -34.20 -17.25 37.82
N GLN A 247 -35.25 -16.43 37.99
CA GLN A 247 -35.48 -15.22 37.18
C GLN A 247 -34.37 -14.16 37.34
N LYS A 248 -33.80 -13.99 38.55
CA LYS A 248 -32.67 -13.08 38.80
C LYS A 248 -31.38 -13.56 38.15
N ILE A 249 -31.15 -14.88 38.13
CA ILE A 249 -29.98 -15.51 37.50
C ILE A 249 -30.06 -15.30 35.97
N LEU A 250 -31.19 -15.60 35.34
CA LEU A 250 -31.38 -15.43 33.89
C LEU A 250 -31.15 -13.98 33.43
N ARG A 251 -31.68 -12.98 34.14
CA ARG A 251 -31.44 -11.56 33.81
C ARG A 251 -29.98 -11.12 33.97
N LYS A 252 -29.22 -11.76 34.87
CA LYS A 252 -27.80 -11.41 35.09
C LYS A 252 -26.90 -11.94 33.97
N TYR A 253 -27.28 -13.06 33.34
CA TYR A 253 -26.54 -13.67 32.22
C TYR A 253 -26.94 -13.13 30.85
N GLU A 254 -28.17 -12.63 30.67
CA GLU A 254 -28.60 -11.94 29.44
C GLU A 254 -27.77 -10.66 29.19
N VAL A 255 -27.43 -9.93 30.26
CA VAL A 255 -26.55 -8.75 30.22
C VAL A 255 -25.10 -9.13 29.89
N PHE A 256 -24.65 -10.32 30.27
CA PHE A 256 -23.28 -10.78 30.04
C PHE A 256 -23.07 -11.30 28.61
N LEU A 257 -24.09 -11.93 28.02
CA LEU A 257 -24.07 -12.40 26.62
C LEU A 257 -24.14 -11.24 25.61
N LEU A 258 -24.84 -10.14 25.92
CA LEU A 258 -24.87 -8.95 25.08
C LEU A 258 -23.51 -8.21 25.03
N ALA A 259 -22.68 -8.33 26.07
CA ALA A 259 -21.36 -7.71 26.12
C ALA A 259 -20.27 -8.48 25.32
N LEU A 260 -20.55 -9.73 24.91
CA LEU A 260 -19.64 -10.58 24.14
C LEU A 260 -19.96 -10.59 22.63
N SER A 261 -20.90 -9.75 22.19
CA SER A 261 -21.32 -9.61 20.79
C SER A 261 -20.67 -8.42 20.07
N PHE A 262 -19.63 -7.80 20.64
CA PHE A 262 -18.81 -6.75 20.02
C PHE A 262 -17.33 -7.13 20.04
#